data_AF-A0A8J8C5H6-F1
#
_entry.id   AF-A0A8J8C5H6-F1
#
_cell.length_a   1.000
_cell.length_b   1.000
_cell.length_c   1.000
_cell.angle_alpha   90.00
_cell.angle_beta   90.00
_cell.angle_gamma   90.00
#
_symmetry.space_group_name_H-M   'P 1'
#
loop_
_entity.id
_entity.type
_entity.pdbx_description
1 polymer ?
#
loop_
_entity_poly.entity_id
_entity_poly.type
_entity_poly.pdbx_seq_one_letter_code
_entity_poly.pdbx_strand_id
1 'polypeptide(L)' 'METPDRWNDHEDWDEALEIAREKADLPSGNGTLTTKLIDGRSYYYLQWREDDQIKSQYVGPVEPAK' A
#
# COMPACT_ATOMS: atom_id res chain seq x y z
N MET A 1 2.74 4.68 12.04
CA MET A 1 1.62 4.03 11.35
C MET A 1 1.45 2.69 12.02
N GLU A 2 0.26 2.33 12.48
CA GLU A 2 0.00 1.00 13.03
C GLU A 2 -0.10 0.02 11.87
N THR A 3 0.61 -1.10 11.97
CA THR A 3 0.50 -2.21 11.03
C THR A 3 -0.93 -2.74 11.05
N PRO A 4 -1.50 -3.15 9.91
CA PRO A 4 -2.80 -3.79 9.92
C PRO A 4 -2.72 -5.08 10.75
N ASP A 5 -3.69 -5.30 11.64
CA ASP A 5 -3.81 -6.41 12.63
C ASP A 5 -3.56 -7.83 12.10
N ARG A 6 -3.51 -8.02 10.76
CA ARG A 6 -3.35 -9.32 10.09
C ARG A 6 -2.01 -9.54 9.40
N TRP A 7 -1.14 -8.54 9.36
CA TRP A 7 0.23 -8.74 8.89
C TRP A 7 1.03 -9.37 10.02
N ASN A 8 1.53 -10.58 9.76
CA ASN A 8 2.16 -11.44 10.77
C ASN A 8 3.48 -10.85 11.29
N ASP A 9 4.08 -9.89 10.57
CA ASP A 9 5.25 -9.16 11.00
C ASP A 9 5.15 -7.68 10.59
N HIS A 10 5.62 -6.77 11.46
CA HIS A 10 5.68 -5.34 11.15
C HIS A 10 6.65 -5.09 9.99
N GLU A 11 7.72 -5.90 9.92
CA GLU A 11 8.76 -5.77 8.89
C GLU A 11 8.22 -6.05 7.49
N ASP A 12 7.34 -7.03 7.31
CA ASP A 12 6.76 -7.39 6.00
C ASP A 12 5.83 -6.28 5.46
N TRP A 13 5.11 -5.62 6.37
CA TRP A 13 4.26 -4.47 6.03
C TRP A 13 5.07 -3.22 5.68
N ASP A 14 6.08 -2.90 6.49
CA ASP A 14 6.93 -1.73 6.23
C ASP A 14 7.73 -1.93 4.94
N GLU A 15 8.27 -3.13 4.72
CA GLU A 15 8.94 -3.50 3.47
C GLU A 15 8.00 -3.37 2.26
N ALA A 16 6.78 -3.90 2.33
CA ALA A 16 5.81 -3.77 1.23
C ALA A 16 5.48 -2.30 0.92
N LEU A 17 5.38 -1.45 1.95
CA LEU A 17 5.18 -0.01 1.81
C LEU A 17 6.39 0.68 1.18
N GLU A 18 7.61 0.36 1.63
CA GLU A 18 8.85 0.91 1.10
C GLU A 18 9.05 0.52 -0.36
N ILE A 19 8.86 -0.76 -0.71
CA ILE A 19 8.91 -1.25 -2.11
C ILE A 19 7.87 -0.53 -2.97
N ALA A 20 6.65 -0.35 -2.46
CA ALA A 20 5.61 0.36 -3.21
C ALA A 20 5.96 1.84 -3.43
N ARG A 21 6.56 2.50 -2.44
CA ARG A 21 7.03 3.89 -2.56
C ARG A 21 8.19 4.02 -3.52
N GLU A 22 9.16 3.11 -3.45
CA GLU A 22 10.31 3.07 -4.37
C GLU A 22 9.85 2.87 -5.81
N LYS A 23 8.94 1.91 -6.05
CA LYS A 23 8.32 1.71 -7.37
C LYS A 23 7.55 2.93 -7.87
N ALA A 24 6.98 3.70 -6.95
CA ALA A 24 6.23 4.90 -7.23
C ALA A 24 7.11 6.15 -7.37
N ASP A 25 8.44 6.03 -7.20
CA ASP A 25 9.39 7.16 -7.13
C ASP A 25 8.93 8.26 -6.15
N LEU A 26 8.29 7.85 -5.05
CA LEU A 26 7.71 8.79 -4.09
C LEU A 26 8.72 9.18 -3.00
N PRO A 27 8.84 10.48 -2.67
CA PRO A 27 9.58 10.88 -1.49
C PRO A 27 8.92 10.30 -0.24
N SER A 28 9.73 9.85 0.72
CA SER A 28 9.29 9.28 1.99
C SER A 28 8.19 10.15 2.63
N GLY A 29 6.97 9.60 2.74
CA GLY A 29 5.81 10.29 3.31
C GLY A 29 4.77 10.79 2.29
N ASN A 30 5.02 10.69 0.98
CA ASN A 30 4.01 10.94 -0.04
C ASN A 30 3.16 9.71 -0.35
N GLY A 31 1.91 9.96 -0.74
CA GLY A 31 0.91 8.94 -1.04
C GLY A 31 0.04 8.55 0.17
N THR A 32 -1.24 8.36 -0.11
CA THR A 32 -2.26 7.95 0.85
C THR A 32 -2.60 6.48 0.61
N LEU A 33 -2.50 5.68 1.67
CA LEU A 33 -2.91 4.30 1.63
C LEU A 33 -4.44 4.21 1.52
N THR A 34 -4.91 3.50 0.50
CA THR A 34 -6.33 3.29 0.20
C THR A 34 -6.61 1.80 0.11
N THR A 35 -7.68 1.34 0.75
CA THR A 35 -8.15 -0.03 0.62
C THR A 35 -9.15 -0.16 -0.52
N LYS A 36 -8.96 -1.13 -1.41
CA LYS A 36 -9.90 -1.47 -2.48
C LYS A 36 -10.40 -2.89 -2.32
N LEU A 37 -11.72 -3.05 -2.37
CA LEU A 37 -12.39 -4.36 -2.39
C LEU A 37 -12.56 -4.79 -3.85
N ILE A 38 -11.89 -5.86 -4.25
CA ILE A 38 -11.92 -6.43 -5.61
C ILE A 38 -12.21 -7.92 -5.46
N ASP A 39 -13.30 -8.39 -6.08
CA ASP A 39 -13.70 -9.81 -6.04
C ASP A 39 -13.86 -10.36 -4.61
N GLY A 40 -14.38 -9.54 -3.69
CA GLY A 40 -14.54 -9.91 -2.27
C GLY A 40 -13.24 -9.96 -1.46
N ARG A 41 -12.11 -9.54 -2.04
CA ARG A 41 -10.80 -9.46 -1.38
C ARG A 41 -10.37 -8.00 -1.26
N SER A 42 -9.84 -7.64 -0.09
CA SER A 42 -9.38 -6.28 0.18
C SER A 42 -7.88 -6.16 -0.13
N TYR A 43 -7.49 -5.08 -0.81
CA TYR A 43 -6.10 -4.80 -1.19
C TYR A 43 -5.70 -3.37 -0.82
N TYR A 44 -4.46 -3.21 -0.37
CA TYR A 44 -3.84 -1.93 -0.12
C TYR A 44 -3.21 -1.37 -1.39
N TYR A 45 -3.57 -0.14 -1.70
CA TYR A 45 -3.00 0.66 -2.76
C TYR A 45 -2.45 1.95 -2.17
N LEU A 46 -1.24 2.33 -2.56
CA LEU A 46 -0.69 3.64 -2.32
C LEU A 46 -1.17 4.57 -3.43
N GLN A 47 -1.90 5.62 -3.09
CA GLN A 47 -2.48 6.54 -4.07
C GLN A 47 -1.93 7.95 -3.88
N TRP A 48 -1.46 8.60 -4.94
CA TRP A 48 -0.92 9.95 -4.88
C TRP A 48 -1.33 10.75 -6.11
N ARG A 49 -1.12 12.07 -6.02
CA ARG A 49 -1.20 12.96 -7.19
C ARG A 49 0.19 13.22 -7.71
N GLU A 50 0.34 13.06 -9.01
CA GLU A 50 1.52 13.41 -9.76
C GLU A 50 1.08 14.26 -10.95
N ASP A 51 1.60 15.48 -11.03
CA ASP A 51 1.13 16.55 -11.91
C ASP A 51 -0.39 16.80 -11.80
N ASP A 52 -1.17 16.18 -12.68
CA ASP A 52 -2.63 16.30 -12.75
C ASP A 52 -3.34 14.92 -12.75
N GLN A 53 -2.57 13.83 -12.65
CA GLN A 53 -3.10 12.48 -12.68
C GLN A 53 -3.09 11.83 -11.29
N ILE A 54 -4.17 11.09 -10.98
CA ILE A 54 -4.18 10.21 -9.82
C ILE A 54 -3.42 8.95 -10.19
N LYS A 55 -2.31 8.69 -9.51
CA LYS A 55 -1.54 7.46 -9.62
C LYS A 55 -1.88 6.54 -8.46
N SER A 56 -1.81 5.24 -8.69
CA SER A 56 -1.99 4.24 -7.65
C SER A 56 -1.02 3.08 -7.85
N GLN A 57 -0.29 2.72 -6.80
CA GLN A 57 0.62 1.58 -6.76
C GLN A 57 0.05 0.51 -5.84
N TYR A 58 0.11 -0.74 -6.29
CA TYR A 58 -0.22 -1.88 -5.45
C TYR A 58 0.84 -2.05 -4.35
N VAL A 59 0.39 -2.19 -3.10
CA VAL A 59 1.23 -2.47 -1.93
C VAL A 59 1.15 -3.95 -1.59
N GLY A 60 -0.06 -4.45 -1.34
CA GLY A 60 -0.27 -5.82 -0.88
C GLY A 60 -1.74 -6.12 -0.59
N PRO A 61 -2.08 -7.38 -0.28
CA PRO A 61 -3.42 -7.71 0.21
C PRO A 61 -3.64 -7.16 1.62
N VAL A 62 -4.84 -6.69 1.93
CA VAL A 62 -5.19 -6.27 3.31
C VAL A 62 -5.25 -7.47 4.23
N GLU A 63 -5.71 -8.59 3.69
CA GLU A 63 -5.73 -9.87 4.35
C GLU A 63 -4.72 -10.77 3.63
N PRO A 64 -3.49 -10.93 4.15
CA PRO A 64 -2.58 -11.92 3.59
C PRO A 64 -3.28 -13.28 3.59
N ALA A 65 -3.22 -13.98 2.46
CA ALA A 65 -3.81 -15.30 2.35
C ALA A 65 -3.09 -16.22 3.35
N LYS A 66 -3.88 -16.74 4.30
CA LYS A 66 -3.44 -17.64 5.37
C LYS A 66 -2.66 -18.85 4.85
#